data_AF-A0AAX3Y612-F1
#
_entry.id   AF-A0AAX3Y612-F1
#
_cell.length_a   1.000
_cell.length_b   1.000
_cell.length_c   1.000
_cell.angle_alpha   90.00
_cell.angle_beta   90.00
_cell.angle_gamma   90.00
#
_symmetry.space_group_name_H-M   'P 1'
#
loop_
_entity.id
_entity.type
_entity.pdbx_description
1 polymer ?
#
loop_
_entity_poly.entity_id
_entity_poly.type
_entity_poly.pdbx_seq_one_letter_code
_entity_poly.pdbx_strand_id
1 'polypeptide(L)' 'MLTRREQDIAQLVSEGLTTKQIAEKAYISENTVKQHLKRVFAKTDVSNRAELVQLIWSAVDNRKGT' A
#
# COMPACT_ATOMS: atom_id res chain seq x y z
N MET A 1 -3.60 -9.83 8.26
CA MET A 1 -2.19 -9.90 7.81
C MET A 1 -2.10 -9.73 6.30
N LEU A 2 -1.22 -8.85 5.82
CA LEU A 2 -0.97 -8.66 4.39
C LEU A 2 0.01 -9.70 3.85
N THR A 3 -0.21 -10.16 2.63
CA THR A 3 0.77 -10.96 1.86
C THR A 3 1.99 -10.11 1.50
N ARG A 4 3.12 -10.73 1.15
CA ARG A 4 4.31 -10.00 0.68
C ARG A 4 3.98 -9.04 -0.47
N ARG A 5 3.21 -9.50 -1.45
CA ARG A 5 2.84 -8.67 -2.59
C ARG A 5 1.96 -7.48 -2.21
N GLU A 6 1.04 -7.67 -1.27
CA GLU A 6 0.21 -6.58 -0.74
C GLU A 6 1.04 -5.58 0.08
N GLN A 7 2.05 -6.04 0.82
CA GLN A 7 3.00 -5.18 1.52
C GLN A 7 3.84 -4.35 0.54
N ASP A 8 4.38 -4.97 -0.51
CA ASP A 8 5.13 -4.26 -1.55
C ASP A 8 4.29 -3.14 -2.18
N ILE A 9 3.04 -3.45 -2.56
CA ILE A 9 2.13 -2.47 -3.15
C ILE A 9 1.79 -1.35 -2.16
N ALA A 10 1.54 -1.67 -0.89
CA ALA A 10 1.26 -0.68 0.15
C ALA A 10 2.47 0.24 0.40
N GLN A 11 3.69 -0.31 0.39
CA GLN A 11 4.93 0.46 0.51
C GLN A 11 5.09 1.46 -0.64
N LEU A 12 4.88 1.03 -1.89
CA LEU A 12 4.94 1.92 -3.06
C LEU A 12 3.85 3.00 -3.01
N VAL A 13 2.68 2.71 -2.44
CA VAL A 13 1.65 3.73 -2.18
C VAL A 13 2.15 4.80 -1.20
N SER A 14 2.82 4.39 -0.11
CA SER A 14 3.38 5.29 0.89
C SER A 14 4.49 6.20 0.36
N GLU A 15 5.19 5.75 -0.68
CA GLU A 15 6.17 6.53 -1.44
C GLU A 15 5.51 7.59 -2.38
N GLY A 16 4.17 7.63 -2.46
CA GLY A 16 3.44 8.60 -3.28
C GLY A 16 3.22 8.17 -4.74
N LEU A 17 3.55 6.92 -5.12
CA LEU A 17 3.49 6.48 -6.52
C LEU A 17 2.04 6.26 -6.99
N THR A 18 1.72 6.74 -8.19
CA THR A 18 0.43 6.47 -8.84
C THR A 18 0.26 4.99 -9.18
N THR A 19 -0.98 4.53 -9.38
CA THR A 19 -1.28 3.15 -9.80
C THR A 19 -0.49 2.72 -11.04
N LYS A 20 -0.30 3.64 -11.99
CA LYS A 20 0.50 3.44 -13.20
C LYS A 20 1.99 3.21 -12.88
N GLN A 21 2.59 4.08 -12.08
CA GLN A 21 4.00 3.92 -11.66
C GLN A 21 4.22 2.65 -10.83
N ILE A 22 3.26 2.29 -9.99
CA ILE A 22 3.29 1.02 -9.23
C ILE A 22 3.23 -0.17 -10.18
N ALA A 23 2.35 -0.13 -11.19
CA ALA A 23 2.21 -1.19 -12.19
C ALA A 23 3.53 -1.41 -12.95
N GLU A 24 4.18 -0.32 -13.38
CA GLU A 24 5.48 -0.33 -14.03
C GLU A 24 6.59 -0.90 -13.12
N LYS A 25 6.73 -0.37 -11.89
CA LYS A 25 7.77 -0.78 -10.93
C LYS A 25 7.59 -2.22 -10.44
N ALA A 26 6.35 -2.69 -10.37
CA ALA A 26 6.01 -4.04 -9.94
C ALA A 26 5.89 -5.04 -11.11
N TYR A 27 6.05 -4.62 -12.37
CA TYR A 27 5.91 -5.46 -13.56
C TYR A 27 4.55 -6.20 -13.64
N ILE A 28 3.45 -5.50 -13.34
CA ILE A 28 2.08 -6.02 -13.40
C ILE A 28 1.13 -5.00 -14.03
N SER A 29 -0.10 -5.39 -14.37
CA SER A 29 -1.08 -4.43 -14.91
C SER A 29 -1.61 -3.46 -13.85
N GLU A 30 -2.04 -2.26 -14.26
CA GLU A 30 -2.74 -1.32 -13.37
C GLU A 30 -3.99 -1.94 -12.73
N ASN A 31 -4.70 -2.80 -13.46
CA ASN A 31 -5.86 -3.51 -12.92
C ASN A 31 -5.45 -4.47 -11.79
N THR A 32 -4.34 -5.19 -11.96
CA THR A 32 -3.77 -6.05 -10.92
C THR A 32 -3.40 -5.24 -9.68
N VAL A 33 -2.79 -4.07 -9.85
CA VAL A 33 -2.51 -3.13 -8.73
C VAL A 33 -3.80 -2.73 -8.02
N LYS A 34 -4.85 -2.33 -8.75
CA LYS A 34 -6.16 -1.98 -8.17
C LYS A 34 -6.77 -3.14 -7.37
N GLN A 35 -6.64 -4.38 -7.85
CA GLN A 35 -7.10 -5.56 -7.11
C GLN A 35 -6.28 -5.80 -5.83
N HIS A 36 -4.96 -5.60 -5.86
CA HIS A 36 -4.14 -5.65 -4.64
C HIS A 36 -4.55 -4.55 -3.66
N LEU A 37 -4.75 -3.32 -4.11
CA LEU A 37 -5.20 -2.21 -3.26
C LEU A 37 -6.56 -2.49 -2.61
N LYS A 38 -7.52 -3.03 -3.37
CA LYS A 38 -8.82 -3.43 -2.82
C LYS A 38 -8.67 -4.44 -1.67
N ARG A 39 -7.78 -5.43 -1.83
CA ARG A 39 -7.50 -6.42 -0.77
C ARG A 39 -6.76 -5.82 0.40
N VAL A 40 -5.81 -4.93 0.16
CA VAL A 40 -5.10 -4.19 1.22
C VAL A 40 -6.10 -3.41 2.05
N PHE A 41 -6.93 -2.58 1.40
CA PHE A 41 -7.95 -1.76 2.05
C PHE A 41 -8.87 -2.59 2.95
N ALA A 42 -9.40 -3.70 2.42
CA ALA A 42 -10.24 -4.61 3.19
C ALA A 42 -9.50 -5.29 4.36
N LYS A 43 -8.19 -5.58 4.23
CA LYS A 43 -7.40 -6.26 5.27
C LYS A 43 -6.86 -5.31 6.34
N THR A 44 -6.78 -4.02 6.04
CA THR A 44 -6.29 -2.99 6.98
C THR A 44 -7.42 -2.11 7.50
N ASP A 45 -8.67 -2.37 7.10
CA ASP A 45 -9.85 -1.60 7.48
C ASP A 45 -9.74 -0.10 7.17
N VAL A 46 -9.12 0.22 6.03
CA VAL A 46 -9.03 1.60 5.52
C VAL A 46 -9.87 1.75 4.27
N SER A 47 -10.45 2.93 4.09
CA SER A 47 -11.41 3.22 3.02
C SER A 47 -10.76 3.80 1.78
N ASN A 48 -9.56 4.38 1.90
CA ASN A 48 -8.91 5.06 0.79
C ASN A 48 -7.38 5.07 0.90
N ARG A 49 -6.76 5.62 -0.16
CA ARG A 49 -5.32 5.74 -0.29
C ARG A 49 -4.69 6.61 0.80
N ALA A 50 -5.32 7.74 1.16
CA ALA A 50 -4.77 8.66 2.15
C ALA A 50 -4.72 8.00 3.54
N GLU A 51 -5.79 7.31 3.93
CA GLU A 51 -5.85 6.52 5.16
C GLU A 51 -4.81 5.39 5.18
N LEU A 52 -4.58 4.71 4.04
CA LEU A 52 -3.51 3.71 3.94
C LEU A 52 -2.12 4.34 4.17
N VAL A 53 -1.86 5.51 3.59
CA VAL A 53 -0.59 6.23 3.81
C VAL A 53 -0.44 6.60 5.29
N GLN A 54 -1.48 7.18 5.89
CA GLN A 54 -1.48 7.54 7.30
C GLN A 54 -1.22 6.33 8.21
N LEU A 55 -1.91 5.20 7.97
CA LEU A 55 -1.71 3.97 8.73
C LEU A 55 -0.25 3.48 8.67
N ILE A 56 0.37 3.51 7.49
CA ILE A 56 1.77 3.11 7.31
C ILE A 56 2.70 4.03 8.09
N TRP A 57 2.49 5.33 8.02
CA TRP A 57 3.32 6.32 8.71
C TRP A 57 3.18 6.18 10.24
N SER A 58 1.96 6.04 10.75
CA SER A 58 1.73 5.76 12.17
C SER A 58 2.36 4.45 12.65
N ALA A 59 2.43 3.43 11.77
CA ALA A 59 3.11 2.18 12.07
C ALA A 59 4.65 2.29 12.02
N VAL A 60 5.21 3.29 11.32
CA VAL A 60 6.65 3.57 11.28
C VAL A 60 7.07 4.47 12.45
N ASP A 61 6.27 5.47 12.79
CA ASP A 61 6.54 6.36 13.93
C ASP A 61 6.57 5.58 15.25
N ASN A 62 5.67 4.62 15.42
CA ASN A 62 5.68 3.69 16.54
C ASN A 62 6.93 2.80 16.63
N ARG A 63 7.72 2.65 15.54
CA ARG A 63 8.99 1.90 15.54
C ARG A 63 10.21 2.77 15.83
N LYS A 64 10.08 4.10 15.80
CA LYS A 64 11.18 5.04 16.09
C LYS A 64 11.25 5.48 17.57
N GLY A 65 10.40 4.92 18.43
CA GLY A 65 10.49 5.09 19.88
C GLY A 65 11.49 4.15 20.53
N THR A 66 12.79 4.42 20.38
CA THR A 66 13.91 3.98 21.26
C THR A 66 15.13 4.84 20.99
#